data_AF-A0A2W2KW08-F1
#
_entry.id   AF-A0A2W2KW08-F1
#
_cell.length_a   1.000
_cell.length_b   1.000
_cell.length_c   1.000
_cell.angle_alpha   90.00
_cell.angle_beta   90.00
_cell.angle_gamma   90.00
#
_symmetry.space_group_name_H-M   'P 1'
#
loop_
_entity.id
_entity.type
_entity.pdbx_description
1 polymer ?
#
loop_
_entity_poly.entity_id
_entity_poly.type
_entity_poly.pdbx_seq_one_letter_code
_entity_poly.pdbx_strand_id
1 'polypeptide(L)' 'TPLRSEGGHRRYSRYQLRIAARARELVDRGTPIEAACRIVILEDQLEEAQRINEEYRRAAREAAGSSGSG' A
#
# COMPACT_ATOMS: atom_id res chain seq x y z
N THR A 1 19.82 7.02 10.22
CA THR A 1 20.99 6.77 9.35
C THR A 1 20.85 5.38 8.73
N PRO A 2 20.88 5.20 7.40
CA PRO A 2 20.45 3.95 6.79
C PRO A 2 21.47 2.82 7.01
N LEU A 3 20.97 1.66 7.46
CA LEU A 3 21.72 0.40 7.59
C LEU A 3 22.19 -0.07 6.20
N ARG A 4 23.50 -0.06 5.96
CA ARG A 4 24.12 -0.66 4.77
C ARG A 4 24.59 -2.07 5.14
N SER A 5 24.21 -3.08 4.37
CA SER A 5 24.86 -4.40 4.46
C SER A 5 26.28 -4.35 3.88
N GLU A 6 27.19 -5.17 4.42
CA GLU A 6 28.63 -5.20 4.09
C GLU A 6 28.96 -5.34 2.59
N GLY A 7 28.05 -5.86 1.77
CA GLY A 7 28.27 -6.10 0.34
C GLY A 7 27.86 -4.99 -0.63
N GLY A 8 27.61 -3.75 -0.18
CA GLY A 8 27.32 -2.60 -1.07
C GLY A 8 25.95 -2.61 -1.77
N HIS A 9 25.23 -3.75 -1.77
CA HIS A 9 23.91 -3.89 -2.35
C HIS A 9 22.84 -3.36 -1.38
N ARG A 10 21.98 -2.45 -1.87
CA ARG A 10 20.77 -2.06 -1.15
C ARG A 10 19.81 -3.26 -1.21
N ARG A 11 19.47 -3.84 -0.06
CA ARG A 11 18.44 -4.87 0.03
C ARG A 11 17.09 -4.19 -0.02
N TYR A 12 16.33 -4.53 -1.06
CA TYR A 12 14.95 -4.08 -1.21
C TYR A 12 14.01 -5.24 -0.93
N SER A 13 12.93 -4.98 -0.20
CA SER A 13 11.85 -5.95 -0.06
C SER A 13 11.11 -6.12 -1.39
N ARG A 14 10.40 -7.25 -1.57
CA ARG A 14 9.53 -7.46 -2.75
C ARG A 14 8.54 -6.30 -2.93
N TYR A 15 8.05 -5.76 -1.83
CA TYR A 15 7.16 -4.61 -1.81
C TYR A 15 7.82 -3.34 -2.34
N GLN A 16 9.06 -3.05 -1.95
CA GLN A 16 9.82 -1.90 -2.49
C GLN A 16 10.06 -2.01 -3.99
N LEU A 17 10.32 -3.23 -4.49
CA LEU A 17 10.48 -3.47 -5.93
C LEU A 17 9.16 -3.25 -6.69
N ARG A 18 8.02 -3.66 -6.12
CA ARG A 18 6.67 -3.42 -6.69
C ARG A 18 6.38 -1.92 -6.81
N ILE A 19 6.63 -1.16 -5.75
CA ILE A 19 6.49 0.31 -5.75
C ILE A 19 7.35 0.94 -6.84
N ALA A 20 8.62 0.53 -6.93
CA ALA A 20 9.54 1.05 -7.94
C ALA A 20 9.07 0.75 -9.37
N ALA A 21 8.55 -0.45 -9.61
CA ALA A 21 8.00 -0.83 -10.91
C ALA A 21 6.78 0.01 -11.30
N ARG A 22 5.86 0.26 -10.36
CA ARG A 22 4.68 1.10 -10.59
C ARG A 22 5.04 2.56 -10.85
N ALA A 23 5.97 3.11 -10.07
CA ALA A 23 6.47 4.47 -10.29
C ALA A 23 7.12 4.59 -11.68
N ARG A 24 7.87 3.56 -12.10
CA ARG A 24 8.48 3.52 -13.43
C ARG A 24 7.44 3.52 -14.55
N GLU A 25 6.39 2.72 -14.44
CA GLU A 25 5.28 2.69 -15.40
C GLU A 25 4.65 4.08 -15.57
N LEU A 26 4.40 4.79 -14.47
CA LEU A 26 3.82 6.15 -14.51
C LEU A 26 4.76 7.14 -15.18
N VAL A 27 6.06 7.07 -14.90
CA VAL A 27 7.08 7.92 -15.52
C VAL A 27 7.22 7.62 -17.01
N ASP A 28 7.20 6.35 -17.40
CA ASP A 28 7.27 5.93 -18.80
C ASP A 28 6.05 6.44 -19.60
N ARG A 29 4.91 6.69 -18.93
CA ARG A 29 3.71 7.33 -19.50
C ARG A 29 3.77 8.86 -19.53
N GLY A 30 4.88 9.48 -19.13
CA GLY A 30 5.08 10.93 -19.12
C GLY A 30 4.71 11.63 -17.80
N THR A 31 4.41 10.88 -16.74
CA THR A 31 4.14 11.48 -15.42
C THR A 31 5.45 11.98 -14.80
N PRO A 32 5.52 13.23 -14.30
CA PRO A 32 6.69 13.69 -13.56
C PRO A 32 7.01 12.78 -12.38
N ILE A 33 8.28 12.52 -12.11
CA ILE A 33 8.70 11.56 -11.08
C ILE A 33 8.13 11.89 -9.69
N GLU A 34 8.03 13.16 -9.34
CA GLU A 34 7.42 13.59 -8.06
C GLU A 34 5.94 13.22 -7.99
N ALA A 35 5.20 13.41 -9.10
CA ALA A 35 3.80 13.06 -9.19
C ALA A 35 3.62 11.54 -9.18
N ALA A 36 4.46 10.79 -9.90
CA ALA A 36 4.45 9.32 -9.88
C ALA A 36 4.68 8.77 -8.47
N CYS A 37 5.69 9.28 -7.75
CA CYS A 37 5.94 8.91 -6.36
C CYS A 37 4.74 9.22 -5.46
N ARG A 38 4.12 10.39 -5.63
CA ARG A 38 2.94 10.77 -4.84
C ARG A 38 1.73 9.88 -5.13
N ILE A 39 1.49 9.54 -6.40
CA ILE A 39 0.41 8.64 -6.80
C ILE A 39 0.58 7.28 -6.14
N VAL A 40 1.77 6.67 -6.21
CA VAL A 40 2.01 5.33 -5.64
C VAL A 40 1.80 5.31 -4.13
N ILE A 41 2.21 6.36 -3.41
CA ILE A 41 1.97 6.46 -1.96
C ILE A 41 0.47 6.56 -1.66
N LEU A 42 -0.28 7.34 -2.44
CA LEU A 42 -1.72 7.49 -2.26
C LEU A 42 -2.48 6.21 -2.60
N GLU A 43 -2.06 5.47 -3.64
CA GLU A 43 -2.63 4.15 -3.97
C GLU A 43 -2.47 3.18 -2.79
N ASP A 44 -1.28 3.14 -2.17
CA ASP A 44 -1.00 2.26 -1.02
C ASP A 44 -1.80 2.67 0.24
N GLN A 45 -1.90 3.97 0.51
CA GLN A 45 -2.74 4.49 1.60
C GLN A 45 -4.22 4.21 1.39
N LEU A 46 -4.70 4.29 0.14
CA LEU A 46 -6.08 3.99 -0.20
C LEU A 46 -6.39 2.51 0.00
N GLU A 47 -5.51 1.62 -0.46
CA GLU A 47 -5.65 0.17 -0.27
C GLU A 47 -5.71 -0.20 1.21
N GLU A 48 -4.82 0.38 2.03
CA GLU A 48 -4.81 0.17 3.47
C GLU A 48 -6.10 0.67 4.13
N ALA A 49 -6.55 1.88 3.80
CA ALA A 49 -7.78 2.45 4.33
C ALA A 49 -9.02 1.62 3.91
N GLN A 50 -9.03 1.09 2.68
CA GLN A 50 -10.10 0.21 2.21
C GLN A 50 -10.14 -1.10 2.99
N ARG A 51 -8.99 -1.75 3.19
CA ARG A 51 -8.89 -2.97 4.00
C ARG A 51 -9.42 -2.76 5.41
N ILE A 52 -8.96 -1.70 6.09
CA ILE A 52 -9.41 -1.34 7.44
C ILE A 52 -10.93 -1.14 7.46
N ASN A 53 -11.47 -0.40 6.49
CA ASN A 53 -12.92 -0.16 6.40
C ASN A 53 -13.72 -1.45 6.16
N GLU A 54 -13.21 -2.38 5.38
CA GLU A 54 -13.83 -3.67 5.14
C GLU A 54 -13.86 -4.53 6.41
N GLU A 55 -12.76 -4.55 7.17
CA GLU A 55 -12.69 -5.22 8.48
C GLU A 55 -13.71 -4.63 9.47
N TYR A 56 -13.78 -3.29 9.58
CA TYR A 56 -14.79 -2.64 10.42
C TYR A 56 -16.22 -2.95 9.97
N ARG A 57 -16.49 -2.93 8.67
CA ARG A 57 -17.82 -3.27 8.12
C ARG A 57 -18.17 -4.73 8.40
N ARG A 58 -17.22 -5.63 8.33
CA ARG A 58 -17.41 -7.05 8.66
C ARG A 58 -17.74 -7.22 10.15
N ALA A 59 -16.94 -6.63 11.03
CA ALA A 59 -17.19 -6.69 12.47
C ALA A 59 -18.55 -6.10 12.85
N ALA A 60 -18.94 -4.97 12.22
CA ALA A 60 -20.26 -4.37 12.43
C ALA A 60 -21.41 -5.27 11.98
N ARG A 61 -21.26 -6.00 10.87
CA ARG A 61 -22.25 -6.98 10.41
C ARG A 61 -22.36 -8.18 11.35
N GLU A 62 -21.23 -8.68 11.86
CA GLU A 62 -21.21 -9.77 12.82
C GLU A 62 -21.92 -9.38 14.14
N ALA A 63 -21.70 -8.14 14.62
CA ALA A 63 -22.40 -7.60 15.80
C ALA A 63 -23.90 -7.37 15.57
N ALA A 64 -24.31 -6.99 14.35
CA ALA A 64 -25.73 -6.82 14.01
C ALA A 64 -26.45 -8.17 13.80
N GLY A 65 -25.73 -9.22 13.39
CA GLY A 65 -26.28 -10.56 13.22
C GLY A 65 -26.47 -11.31 14.55
N SER A 66 -25.63 -11.05 15.54
CA SER A 66 -25.74 -11.67 16.87
C SER A 66 -26.88 -11.09 17.72
N SER A 67 -27.34 -9.87 17.45
CA SER A 67 -28.47 -9.25 18.15
C SER A 67 -29.85 -9.65 17.61
N GLY A 68 -29.91 -10.32 16.45
CA GLY A 68 -31.15 -10.80 15.82
C GLY A 68 -31.51 -12.26 16.13
N SER A 69 -30.70 -12.97 16.91
CA SER A 69 -30.91 -14.38 17.27
C SER A 69 -31.01 -14.51 18.79
N GLY A 70 -32.04 -13.89 19.37
CA GLY A 70 -32.44 -14.00 20.77
C GLY A 70 -33.92 -14.33 20.88
#